data_AF-A0A838JZF8-F1
#
_entry.id   AF-A0A838JZF8-F1
#
_cell.length_a   1.000
_cell.length_b   1.000
_cell.length_c   1.000
_cell.angle_alpha   90.00
_cell.angle_beta   90.00
_cell.angle_gamma   90.00
#
_symmetry.space_group_name_H-M   'P 1'
#
loop_
_entity.id
_entity.type
_entity.pdbx_description
1 polymer ?
#
loop_
_entity_poly.entity_id
_entity_poly.type
_entity_poly.pdbx_seq_one_letter_code
_entity_poly.pdbx_strand_id
1 'polypeptide(L)' 'WIVLEDNKELSPAQNIIPIIRKQDSKGKIEDALNKLSATLTTEDLKKLNRRVEVDKDDPEDVARDYLKQKGLLG' A
#
# COMPACT_ATOMS: atom_id res chain seq x y z
N TRP A 1 -12.39 14.34 -12.01
CA TRP A 1 -12.98 13.08 -12.51
C TRP A 1 -13.23 12.19 -11.29
N ILE A 2 -14.19 11.27 -11.35
CA ILE A 2 -14.49 10.31 -10.27
C ILE A 2 -14.37 8.90 -10.84
N VAL A 3 -13.74 7.99 -10.09
CA VAL A 3 -13.66 6.57 -10.46
C VAL A 3 -15.01 5.93 -10.19
N LEU A 4 -15.56 5.22 -11.18
CA LEU A 4 -16.76 4.41 -11.00
C LEU A 4 -16.41 3.07 -10.36
N GLU A 5 -17.26 2.60 -9.46
CA GLU A 5 -17.12 1.29 -8.84
C GLU A 5 -17.54 0.18 -9.83
N ASP A 6 -16.77 -0.91 -9.88
CA ASP A 6 -17.11 -2.12 -10.63
C ASP A 6 -18.07 -2.99 -9.80
N ASN A 7 -19.31 -2.53 -9.65
CA ASN A 7 -20.33 -3.16 -8.82
C ASN A 7 -20.86 -4.51 -9.35
N LYS A 8 -20.45 -4.91 -10.55
CA LYS A 8 -20.82 -6.19 -11.18
C LYS A 8 -19.65 -7.16 -11.25
N GLU A 9 -18.51 -6.80 -10.65
CA GLU A 9 -17.31 -7.63 -10.60
C GLU A 9 -16.89 -8.12 -12.00
N LEU A 10 -17.03 -7.25 -13.01
CA LEU A 10 -16.72 -7.60 -14.40
C LEU A 10 -15.21 -7.72 -14.61
N SER A 11 -14.43 -7.06 -13.75
CA SER A 11 -12.98 -7.06 -13.74
C SER A 11 -12.46 -7.90 -12.56
N PRO A 12 -11.48 -8.80 -12.78
CA PRO A 12 -10.84 -9.51 -11.69
C PRO A 12 -10.17 -8.55 -10.69
N ALA A 13 -10.38 -8.77 -9.40
CA ALA A 13 -9.76 -7.98 -8.35
C ALA A 13 -8.22 -8.02 -8.47
N GLN A 14 -7.58 -6.85 -8.40
CA GLN A 14 -6.13 -6.68 -8.47
C GLN A 14 -5.57 -6.31 -7.09
N ASN A 15 -5.76 -7.20 -6.12
CA ASN A 15 -5.30 -6.95 -4.76
C ASN A 15 -3.76 -6.92 -4.70
N ILE A 16 -3.22 -5.94 -3.98
CA ILE A 16 -1.79 -5.87 -3.68
C ILE A 16 -1.52 -6.69 -2.42
N ILE A 17 -0.74 -7.76 -2.54
CA ILE A 17 -0.47 -8.71 -1.45
C ILE A 17 1.04 -8.91 -1.32
N PRO A 18 1.62 -8.68 -0.13
CA PRO A 18 3.02 -9.03 0.13
C PRO A 18 3.23 -10.55 0.05
N ILE A 19 4.25 -10.98 -0.70
CA ILE A 19 4.65 -12.39 -0.78
C ILE A 19 6.04 -12.53 -0.19
N ILE A 20 6.16 -13.39 0.83
CA ILE A 20 7.42 -13.70 1.49
C ILE A 20 7.66 -15.21 1.50
N ARG A 21 8.92 -15.62 1.57
CA ARG A 21 9.25 -17.05 1.70
C ARG A 21 8.84 -17.56 3.07
N LYS A 22 8.38 -18.81 3.14
CA LYS A 22 7.87 -19.41 4.37
C LYS A 22 8.88 -19.40 5.53
N GLN A 23 10.16 -19.59 5.25
CA GLN A 23 11.19 -19.52 6.29
C GLN A 23 11.36 -18.12 6.92
N ASP A 24 10.98 -17.08 6.17
CA ASP A 24 11.06 -15.67 6.58
C ASP A 24 9.75 -15.17 7.21
N SER A 25 8.67 -15.96 7.13
CA SER A 25 7.33 -15.69 7.69
C SER A 25 7.25 -15.98 9.20
N LYS A 26 8.21 -15.51 9.98
CA LYS A 26 8.20 -15.72 11.43
C LYS A 26 8.40 -14.42 12.19
N GLY A 27 7.46 -14.12 13.07
CA GLY A 27 7.55 -12.99 14.00
C GLY A 27 7.40 -11.63 13.31
N LYS A 28 8.37 -10.74 13.52
CA LYS A 28 8.24 -9.29 13.27
C LYS A 28 7.95 -8.92 11.81
N ILE A 29 8.43 -9.71 10.83
CA ILE A 29 8.23 -9.40 9.41
C ILE A 29 6.76 -9.56 9.03
N GLU A 30 6.15 -10.68 9.43
CA GLU A 30 4.73 -10.96 9.16
C GLU A 30 3.85 -9.92 9.86
N ASP A 31 4.13 -9.60 11.12
CA ASP A 31 3.41 -8.56 11.86
C ASP A 31 3.49 -7.18 11.18
N ALA A 32 4.68 -6.80 10.69
CA ALA A 32 4.87 -5.53 10.00
C ALA A 32 4.10 -5.47 8.69
N LEU A 33 4.16 -6.53 7.87
CA LEU A 33 3.46 -6.61 6.59
C LEU A 33 1.93 -6.66 6.76
N ASN A 34 1.44 -7.36 7.78
CA ASN A 34 0.00 -7.39 8.11
C ASN A 34 -0.50 -6.01 8.56
N LYS A 35 0.26 -5.32 9.42
CA LYS A 35 -0.07 -3.94 9.84
C LYS A 35 -0.10 -2.97 8.65
N LEU A 36 0.89 -3.06 7.76
CA LEU A 36 0.90 -2.25 6.54
C LEU A 36 -0.33 -2.54 5.67
N SER A 37 -0.58 -3.82 5.37
CA SER A 37 -1.68 -4.25 4.49
C SER A 37 -3.05 -3.82 5.01
N ALA A 38 -3.24 -3.78 6.34
CA ALA A 38 -4.47 -3.31 6.96
C ALA A 38 -4.75 -1.80 6.76
N THR A 39 -3.73 -1.01 6.41
CA THR A 39 -3.86 0.45 6.26
C THR A 39 -3.95 0.93 4.82
N LEU A 40 -3.44 0.14 3.87
CA LEU A 40 -3.18 0.57 2.50
C LEU A 40 -4.45 0.49 1.64
N THR A 41 -5.21 1.58 1.60
CA THR A 41 -6.44 1.67 0.81
C THR A 41 -6.17 2.04 -0.66
N THR A 42 -7.16 1.83 -1.54
CA THR A 42 -7.11 2.28 -2.94
C THR A 42 -6.89 3.79 -3.06
N GLU A 43 -7.50 4.58 -2.17
CA GLU A 43 -7.33 6.04 -2.17
C GLU A 43 -5.94 6.46 -1.69
N ASP A 44 -5.37 5.73 -0.72
CA ASP A 44 -3.98 5.94 -0.31
C ASP A 44 -3.03 5.64 -1.48
N LEU A 45 -3.18 4.49 -2.15
CA LEU A 45 -2.36 4.12 -3.30
C LEU A 45 -2.40 5.15 -4.43
N LYS A 46 -3.58 5.68 -4.78
CA LYS A 46 -3.71 6.74 -5.79
C LYS A 46 -2.92 7.99 -5.41
N LYS A 47 -2.98 8.40 -4.14
CA LYS A 47 -2.25 9.59 -3.64
C LYS A 47 -0.75 9.35 -3.66
N LEU A 48 -0.29 8.19 -3.20
CA LEU A 48 1.13 7.83 -3.18
C LEU A 48 1.69 7.76 -4.61
N ASN A 49 0.99 7.09 -5.53
CA ASN A 49 1.40 7.02 -6.94
C ASN A 49 1.42 8.40 -7.59
N ARG A 50 0.45 9.27 -7.29
CA ARG A 50 0.47 10.66 -7.80
C ARG A 50 1.72 11.42 -7.34
N ARG A 51 2.08 11.34 -6.05
CA ARG A 51 3.28 12.02 -5.52
C ARG A 51 4.53 11.63 -6.31
N VAL A 52 4.67 10.34 -6.61
CA VAL A 52 5.82 9.81 -7.36
C VAL A 52 5.72 10.16 -8.86
N GLU A 53 4.61 9.84 -9.50
CA GLU A 53 4.50 9.90 -10.97
C GLU A 53 4.27 11.30 -11.50
N VAL A 54 3.53 12.14 -10.78
CA VAL A 54 3.15 13.50 -11.20
C VAL A 54 4.01 14.53 -10.51
N ASP A 55 4.05 14.48 -9.18
CA ASP A 55 4.71 15.52 -8.37
C ASP A 55 6.24 15.29 -8.30
N LYS A 56 6.72 14.11 -8.74
CA LYS A 56 8.13 13.72 -8.84
C LYS A 56 8.86 13.67 -7.49
N ASP A 57 8.13 13.45 -6.40
CA ASP A 57 8.71 13.17 -5.10
C ASP A 57 9.52 11.86 -5.15
N ASP A 58 10.57 11.77 -4.32
CA ASP A 58 11.35 10.54 -4.18
C ASP A 58 10.48 9.41 -3.58
N PRO A 59 10.43 8.22 -4.22
CA PRO A 59 9.59 7.11 -3.74
C PRO A 59 9.92 6.64 -2.32
N GLU A 60 11.19 6.72 -1.89
CA GLU A 60 11.60 6.32 -0.55
C GLU A 60 11.03 7.27 0.50
N ASP A 61 11.08 8.58 0.24
CA ASP A 61 10.50 9.59 1.12
C ASP A 61 8.98 9.51 1.15
N VAL A 62 8.32 9.29 0.01
CA VAL A 62 6.86 9.08 -0.05
C VAL A 62 6.45 7.87 0.81
N ALA A 63 7.17 6.75 0.70
CA ALA A 63 6.91 5.56 1.50
C ALA A 63 7.16 5.79 2.99
N ARG A 64 8.27 6.44 3.34
CA ARG A 64 8.64 6.77 4.73
C ARG A 64 7.60 7.68 5.38
N ASP A 65 7.15 8.71 4.68
CA ASP A 65 6.12 9.63 5.14
C ASP A 65 4.80 8.91 5.39
N TYR A 66 4.38 8.04 4.47
CA TYR A 66 3.16 7.25 4.63
C TYR A 66 3.21 6.36 5.87
N LEU A 67 4.33 5.66 6.06
CA LEU A 67 4.51 4.80 7.23
C LEU A 67 4.53 5.61 8.53
N LYS A 68 5.17 6.79 8.57
CA LYS A 68 5.10 7.71 9.73
C LYS A 68 3.67 8.18 9.99
N GLN A 69 2.96 8.61 8.96
CA GLN A 69 1.58 9.11 9.07
C GLN A 69 0.63 8.05 9.63
N LYS A 70 0.81 6.78 9.24
CA LYS A 70 0.02 5.64 9.74
C LYS A 70 0.53 5.10 11.09
N GLY A 71 1.57 5.70 11.68
CA GLY A 71 2.15 5.25 12.95
C GLY A 71 2.88 3.90 12.87
N LEU A 72 3.35 3.53 11.67
CA LEU A 72 4.04 2.28 11.38
C LEU A 72 5.57 2.42 11.45
N LEU A 73 6.08 3.65 11.43
CA LEU A 73 7.47 3.98 11.73
C LEU A 73 7.51 4.89 12.96
N GLY A 74 8.33 4.50 13.94
CA GLY A 74 8.70 5.31 15.11
C GLY A 74 10.08 5.95 14.91
#